data_AF-A0A426XRW1-F1
#
_entry.id   AF-A0A426XRW1-F1
#
_cell.length_a   1.000
_cell.length_b   1.000
_cell.length_c   1.000
_cell.angle_alpha   90.00
_cell.angle_beta   90.00
_cell.angle_gamma   90.00
#
_symmetry.space_group_name_H-M   'P 1'
#
loop_
_entity.id
_entity.type
_entity.pdbx_description
1 polymer ?
#
loop_
_entity_poly.entity_id
_entity_poly.type
_entity_poly.pdbx_seq_one_letter_code
_entity_poly.pdbx_strand_id
1 'polypeptide(L)'
;MGAGMAKFICKEVETTDDYDEYCHYVAGLVGLGLSKLFHASGSEKLAPDNLSNSMGLFLQKTNIIRDYLEDINEIPKSRMFWPRQIWSKYANKLEDFKYVENSTKAVQCLNDLVTNALIHAEDCLQYMSALKDLSIFRFAAIPQIMAIGTLALCYNNVEVFRGVVKMRRGKNLLFKII
;
A
#
# COMPACT_ATOMS: atom_id res chain seq x y z
N MET A 1 10.02 -8.97 11.09
CA MET A 1 10.40 -8.06 9.99
C MET A 1 11.66 -8.55 9.28
N GLY A 2 12.85 -8.51 9.88
CA GLY A 2 14.11 -8.86 9.19
C GLY A 2 14.14 -10.23 8.49
N ALA A 3 13.67 -11.29 9.15
CA ALA A 3 13.58 -12.62 8.54
C ALA A 3 12.64 -12.68 7.31
N GLY A 4 11.52 -11.95 7.37
CA GLY A 4 10.57 -11.86 6.28
C GLY A 4 11.10 -11.07 5.09
N MET A 5 11.80 -9.96 5.34
CA MET A 5 12.51 -9.22 4.29
C MET A 5 13.55 -10.11 3.61
N ALA A 6 14.33 -10.88 4.37
CA ALA A 6 15.32 -11.80 3.81
C ALA A 6 14.71 -12.87 2.89
N LYS A 7 13.51 -13.37 3.20
CA LYS A 7 12.76 -14.30 2.34
C LYS A 7 12.51 -13.73 0.94
N PHE A 8 12.14 -12.46 0.85
CA PHE A 8 11.79 -11.80 -0.41
C PHE A 8 13.00 -11.16 -1.14
N ILE A 9 14.22 -11.34 -0.65
CA ILE A 9 15.44 -10.99 -1.42
C ILE A 9 15.60 -11.94 -2.61
N CYS A 10 15.35 -13.23 -2.40
CA CYS A 10 15.57 -14.28 -3.40
C CYS A 10 14.26 -14.77 -4.06
N LYS A 11 13.12 -14.20 -3.68
CA LYS A 11 11.79 -14.63 -4.11
C LYS A 11 11.02 -13.47 -4.71
N GLU A 12 10.51 -13.66 -5.93
CA GLU A 12 9.60 -12.72 -6.58
C GLU A 12 8.18 -12.86 -6.01
N VAL A 13 7.38 -11.78 -6.13
CA VAL A 13 5.98 -11.78 -5.71
C VAL A 13 5.14 -12.42 -6.82
N GLU A 14 4.82 -13.70 -6.66
CA GLU A 14 4.10 -14.47 -7.68
C GLU A 14 2.58 -14.38 -7.48
N THR A 15 2.12 -14.59 -6.24
CA THR A 15 0.70 -14.66 -5.89
C THR A 15 0.21 -13.44 -5.11
N THR A 16 -1.11 -13.29 -4.99
CA THR A 16 -1.70 -12.31 -4.05
C THR A 16 -1.36 -12.62 -2.60
N ASP A 17 -1.19 -13.90 -2.27
CA ASP A 17 -0.80 -14.32 -0.91
C ASP A 17 0.67 -13.95 -0.63
N ASP A 18 1.56 -14.08 -1.62
CA ASP A 18 2.93 -13.59 -1.52
C ASP A 18 2.98 -12.08 -1.35
N TYR A 19 2.08 -11.37 -2.02
CA TYR A 19 1.97 -9.92 -1.94
C TYR A 19 1.53 -9.49 -0.54
N ASP A 20 0.51 -10.15 0.01
CA ASP A 20 0.02 -9.91 1.37
C ASP A 20 1.08 -10.29 2.42
N GLU A 21 1.80 -11.40 2.23
CA GLU A 21 2.88 -11.83 3.10
C GLU A 21 4.06 -10.83 3.08
N TYR A 22 4.47 -10.37 1.89
CA TYR A 22 5.48 -9.33 1.76
C TYR A 22 5.06 -8.06 2.51
N CYS A 23 3.85 -7.56 2.23
CA CYS A 23 3.30 -6.38 2.88
C CYS A 23 3.16 -6.57 4.40
N HIS A 24 2.81 -7.77 4.87
CA HIS A 24 2.77 -8.11 6.28
C HIS A 24 4.14 -7.90 6.93
N TYR A 25 5.21 -8.43 6.33
CA TYR A 25 6.53 -8.32 6.93
C TYR A 25 7.09 -6.90 6.98
N VAL A 26 6.84 -6.08 5.95
CA VAL A 26 7.42 -4.74 5.84
C VAL A 26 6.55 -3.64 6.44
N ALA A 27 5.24 -3.83 6.54
CA ALA A 27 4.31 -2.81 7.02
C ALA A 27 3.26 -3.34 8.00
N GLY A 28 2.70 -4.52 7.77
CA GLY A 28 1.72 -5.13 8.67
C GLY A 28 2.24 -5.26 10.10
N LEU A 29 3.46 -5.80 10.27
CA LEU A 29 4.13 -5.91 11.57
C LEU A 29 4.36 -4.56 12.26
N VAL A 30 4.49 -3.46 11.50
CA VAL A 30 4.56 -2.10 12.07
C VAL A 30 3.23 -1.74 12.70
N GLY A 31 2.11 -2.02 12.02
CA GLY A 31 0.76 -1.85 12.55
C GLY A 31 0.55 -2.64 13.85
N LEU A 32 0.90 -3.93 13.86
CA LEU A 32 0.82 -4.76 15.07
C LEU A 32 1.68 -4.22 16.21
N GLY A 33 2.91 -3.79 15.90
CA GLY A 33 3.83 -3.22 16.89
C GLY A 33 3.27 -1.94 17.52
N LEU A 34 2.74 -1.04 16.69
CA LEU A 34 2.12 0.21 17.16
C LEU A 34 0.89 -0.06 18.03
N SER A 35 0.00 -0.97 17.63
CA SER A 35 -1.17 -1.34 18.46
C SER A 35 -0.75 -1.90 19.82
N LYS A 36 0.31 -2.71 19.87
CA LYS A 36 0.87 -3.22 21.13
C LYS A 36 1.49 -2.12 21.98
N LEU A 37 2.14 -1.13 21.37
CA LEU A 37 2.68 0.03 22.08
C LEU A 37 1.57 0.92 22.68
N PHE A 38 0.51 1.20 21.91
CA PHE A 38 -0.65 1.96 22.40
C PHE A 38 -1.39 1.24 23.54
N HIS A 39 -1.43 -0.09 23.48
CA HIS A 39 -1.97 -0.90 24.57
C HIS A 39 -1.06 -0.88 25.80
N ALA A 40 0.25 -1.09 25.61
CA ALA A 40 1.23 -1.11 26.70
C ALA A 40 1.35 0.24 27.42
N SER A 41 1.10 1.37 26.74
CA SER A 41 1.04 2.69 27.37
C SER A 41 -0.23 2.92 28.20
N GLY A 42 -1.22 2.02 28.12
CA GLY A 42 -2.54 2.18 28.74
C GLY A 42 -3.45 3.17 28.02
N SER A 43 -3.06 3.67 26.86
CA SER A 43 -3.81 4.68 26.10
C SER A 43 -4.96 4.06 25.28
N GLU A 44 -4.81 2.81 24.85
CA GLU A 44 -5.80 2.12 24.02
C GLU A 44 -6.04 0.67 24.47
N LYS A 45 -7.19 0.11 24.07
CA LYS A 45 -7.39 -1.35 24.10
C LYS A 45 -6.59 -1.98 22.98
N LEU A 46 -6.10 -3.21 23.20
CA LEU A 46 -5.40 -3.95 22.15
C LEU A 46 -6.37 -4.24 20.98
N ALA A 47 -6.02 -3.75 19.80
CA ALA A 47 -6.76 -4.04 18.58
C ALA A 47 -6.51 -5.48 18.11
N PRO A 48 -7.47 -6.11 17.40
CA PRO A 48 -7.27 -7.40 16.74
C PRO A 48 -6.11 -7.36 15.73
N ASP A 49 -5.29 -8.42 15.72
CA ASP A 49 -4.09 -8.49 14.87
C ASP A 49 -4.41 -8.34 13.37
N ASN A 50 -5.57 -8.84 12.90
CA ASN A 50 -5.99 -8.70 11.50
C ASN A 50 -6.24 -7.24 11.12
N LEU A 51 -6.90 -6.46 11.99
CA LEU A 51 -7.15 -5.04 11.75
C LEU A 51 -5.85 -4.24 11.78
N SER A 52 -4.98 -4.52 12.77
CA SER A 52 -3.64 -3.92 12.85
C SER A 52 -2.79 -4.24 11.62
N ASN A 53 -2.88 -5.47 11.09
CA ASN A 53 -2.19 -5.86 9.87
C ASN A 53 -2.72 -5.08 8.66
N SER A 54 -4.05 -5.05 8.48
CA SER A 54 -4.70 -4.34 7.38
C SER A 54 -4.34 -2.86 7.31
N MET A 55 -4.18 -2.19 8.47
CA MET A 55 -3.68 -0.81 8.53
C MET A 55 -2.31 -0.64 7.85
N GLY A 56 -1.40 -1.60 8.04
CA GLY A 56 -0.08 -1.59 7.39
C GLY A 56 -0.14 -1.98 5.92
N LEU A 57 -0.92 -3.02 5.59
CA LEU A 57 -1.07 -3.51 4.22
C LEU A 57 -1.68 -2.43 3.31
N PHE A 58 -2.70 -1.69 3.76
CA PHE A 58 -3.33 -0.65 2.96
C PHE A 58 -2.35 0.45 2.56
N LEU A 59 -1.53 0.93 3.51
CA LEU A 59 -0.49 1.92 3.25
C LEU A 59 0.57 1.39 2.29
N GLN A 60 1.05 0.16 2.51
CA GLN A 60 2.11 -0.41 1.71
C GLN A 60 1.68 -0.70 0.27
N LYS A 61 0.49 -1.29 0.08
CA LYS A 61 -0.06 -1.54 -1.25
C LYS A 61 -0.28 -0.24 -2.02
N THR A 62 -0.78 0.80 -1.34
CA THR A 62 -0.93 2.12 -1.96
C THR A 62 0.39 2.68 -2.47
N ASN A 63 1.46 2.61 -1.67
CA ASN A 63 2.78 3.08 -2.08
C ASN A 63 3.31 2.25 -3.27
N ILE A 64 3.23 0.91 -3.19
CA ILE A 64 3.67 0.01 -4.28
C ILE A 64 2.93 0.29 -5.60
N ILE A 65 1.63 0.58 -5.54
CA ILE A 65 0.85 0.92 -6.73
C ILE A 65 1.34 2.23 -7.34
N ARG A 66 1.50 3.26 -6.51
CA ARG A 66 1.88 4.59 -6.97
C ARG A 66 3.32 4.65 -7.48
N ASP A 67 4.24 3.92 -6.83
CA ASP A 67 5.68 3.97 -7.09
C ASP A 67 6.17 3.04 -8.21
N TYR A 68 5.25 2.41 -8.96
CA TYR A 68 5.54 1.50 -10.07
C TYR A 68 6.72 1.96 -10.96
N LEU A 69 6.69 3.21 -11.44
CA LEU A 69 7.68 3.68 -12.40
C LEU A 69 9.05 3.90 -11.77
N GLU A 70 9.09 4.29 -10.49
CA GLU A 70 10.35 4.43 -9.74
C GLU A 70 10.97 3.05 -9.52
N ASP A 71 10.17 2.08 -9.10
CA ASP A 71 10.62 0.71 -8.83
C ASP A 71 11.09 -0.02 -10.09
N ILE A 72 10.37 0.11 -11.20
CA ILE A 72 10.74 -0.53 -12.47
C ILE A 72 11.99 0.08 -13.10
N ASN A 73 12.27 1.35 -12.87
CA ASN A 73 13.46 2.01 -13.43
C ASN A 73 14.68 1.97 -12.49
N GLU A 74 14.60 1.28 -11.34
CA GLU A 74 15.75 1.19 -10.44
C GLU A 74 16.94 0.46 -11.08
N ILE A 75 18.15 0.96 -10.80
CA ILE A 75 19.43 0.47 -11.31
C ILE A 75 20.27 0.01 -10.09
N PRO A 76 20.94 -1.15 -10.13
CA PRO A 76 21.19 -2.00 -11.31
C PRO A 76 20.07 -2.97 -11.68
N LYS A 77 19.07 -3.16 -10.81
CA LYS A 77 17.99 -4.11 -11.03
C LYS A 77 16.65 -3.49 -10.62
N SER A 78 15.65 -3.61 -11.48
CA SER A 78 14.27 -3.23 -11.20
C SER A 78 13.72 -3.97 -9.99
N ARG A 79 12.92 -3.27 -9.18
CA ARG A 79 12.12 -3.87 -8.11
C ARG A 79 10.74 -4.21 -8.65
N MET A 80 10.31 -5.45 -8.46
CA MET A 80 9.03 -5.95 -8.97
C MET A 80 8.18 -6.41 -7.80
N PHE A 81 7.31 -5.52 -7.31
CA PHE A 81 6.42 -5.81 -6.19
C PHE A 81 4.99 -6.17 -6.60
N TRP A 82 4.60 -5.87 -7.85
CA TRP A 82 3.26 -6.22 -8.33
C TRP A 82 3.18 -7.75 -8.52
N PRO A 83 2.16 -8.42 -7.95
CA PRO A 83 2.04 -9.87 -8.02
C PRO A 83 1.81 -10.36 -9.46
N ARG A 84 2.60 -11.35 -9.89
CA ARG A 84 2.48 -11.95 -11.23
C ARG A 84 1.08 -12.47 -11.54
N GLN A 85 0.41 -13.07 -10.56
CA GLN A 85 -0.97 -13.53 -10.65
C GLN A 85 -1.92 -12.44 -11.13
N ILE A 86 -1.65 -11.17 -10.86
CA ILE A 86 -2.44 -10.04 -11.34
C ILE A 86 -1.90 -9.54 -12.69
N TRP A 87 -0.63 -9.11 -12.75
CA TRP A 87 -0.14 -8.38 -13.93
C TRP A 87 0.01 -9.25 -15.18
N SER A 88 0.25 -10.55 -15.04
CA SER A 88 0.44 -11.47 -16.17
C SER A 88 -0.84 -11.69 -16.99
N LYS A 89 -2.01 -11.31 -16.46
CA LYS A 89 -3.27 -11.26 -17.22
C LYS A 89 -3.25 -10.18 -18.31
N TYR A 90 -2.39 -9.16 -18.16
CA TYR A 90 -2.41 -7.93 -18.97
C TYR A 90 -1.15 -7.75 -19.80
N ALA A 91 0.01 -8.28 -19.39
CA ALA A 91 1.27 -8.19 -20.15
C ALA A 91 2.17 -9.41 -19.93
N ASN A 92 3.15 -9.58 -20.82
CA ASN A 92 4.15 -10.66 -20.72
C ASN A 92 5.26 -10.34 -19.72
N LYS A 93 5.62 -9.05 -19.59
CA LYS A 93 6.56 -8.56 -18.59
C LYS A 93 5.96 -7.36 -17.88
N LEU A 94 6.19 -7.26 -16.57
CA LEU A 94 5.69 -6.13 -15.77
C LEU A 94 6.21 -4.79 -16.32
N GLU A 95 7.48 -4.73 -16.73
CA GLU A 95 8.09 -3.51 -17.27
C GLU A 95 7.40 -2.96 -18.52
N ASP A 96 6.69 -3.81 -19.26
CA ASP A 96 6.07 -3.44 -20.54
C ASP A 96 5.03 -2.32 -20.35
N PHE A 97 4.45 -2.17 -19.15
CA PHE A 97 3.50 -1.11 -18.85
C PHE A 97 4.11 0.30 -18.92
N LYS A 98 5.44 0.44 -18.88
CA LYS A 98 6.11 1.75 -19.07
C LYS A 98 6.08 2.23 -20.52
N TYR A 99 5.62 1.43 -21.48
CA TYR A 99 5.56 1.82 -22.90
C TYR A 99 4.14 2.28 -23.30
N VAL A 100 4.04 3.20 -24.25
CA VAL A 100 2.78 3.91 -24.59
C VAL A 100 1.76 2.96 -25.22
N GLU A 101 2.22 2.05 -26.06
CA GLU A 101 1.46 0.99 -26.71
C GLU A 101 0.71 0.08 -25.74
N ASN A 102 1.17 -0.05 -24.49
CA ASN A 102 0.55 -0.90 -23.47
C ASN A 102 -0.39 -0.16 -22.53
N SER A 103 -0.63 1.14 -22.73
CA SER A 103 -1.34 2.02 -21.78
C SER A 103 -2.72 1.48 -21.36
N THR A 104 -3.52 0.97 -22.31
CA THR A 104 -4.86 0.45 -21.98
C THR A 104 -4.79 -0.74 -21.02
N LYS A 105 -3.90 -1.70 -21.29
CA LYS A 105 -3.74 -2.89 -20.45
C LYS A 105 -3.07 -2.56 -19.12
N ALA A 106 -2.13 -1.61 -19.13
CA ALA A 106 -1.48 -1.09 -17.93
C ALA A 106 -2.52 -0.49 -16.96
N VAL A 107 -3.42 0.37 -17.47
CA VAL A 107 -4.48 0.98 -16.66
C VAL A 107 -5.49 -0.06 -16.15
N GLN A 108 -5.81 -1.10 -16.94
CA GLN A 108 -6.65 -2.20 -16.47
C GLN A 108 -5.98 -2.97 -15.31
N CYS A 109 -4.69 -3.29 -15.43
CA CYS A 109 -3.91 -3.91 -14.35
C CYS A 109 -3.84 -3.04 -13.10
N LEU A 110 -3.66 -1.72 -13.28
CA LEU A 110 -3.67 -0.74 -12.19
C LEU A 110 -4.99 -0.78 -11.42
N ASN A 111 -6.12 -0.81 -12.13
CA ASN A 111 -7.44 -0.87 -11.50
C ASN A 111 -7.66 -2.18 -10.71
N ASP A 112 -7.12 -3.30 -11.19
CA ASP A 112 -7.14 -4.60 -10.48
C ASP A 112 -6.36 -4.49 -9.14
N LEU A 113 -5.17 -3.88 -9.16
CA LEU A 113 -4.39 -3.66 -7.94
C LEU A 113 -5.01 -2.64 -6.98
N VAL A 114 -5.58 -1.55 -7.48
CA VAL A 114 -6.32 -0.59 -6.64
C VAL A 114 -7.49 -1.31 -5.97
N THR A 115 -8.22 -2.16 -6.71
CA THR A 115 -9.31 -2.97 -6.14
C THR A 115 -8.79 -3.94 -5.07
N ASN A 116 -7.64 -4.58 -5.31
CA ASN A 116 -6.99 -5.44 -4.31
C ASN A 116 -6.56 -4.66 -3.06
N ALA A 117 -6.07 -3.42 -3.18
CA ALA A 117 -5.74 -2.61 -2.01
C ALA A 117 -6.99 -2.22 -1.22
N LEU A 118 -8.09 -1.88 -1.90
CA LEU A 118 -9.35 -1.44 -1.28
C LEU A 118 -10.01 -2.49 -0.37
N ILE A 119 -9.65 -3.77 -0.48
CA ILE A 119 -10.16 -4.81 0.45
C ILE A 119 -9.82 -4.51 1.92
N HIS A 120 -8.74 -3.75 2.18
CA HIS A 120 -8.32 -3.38 3.53
C HIS A 120 -8.99 -2.10 4.05
N ALA A 121 -9.75 -1.38 3.22
CA ALA A 121 -10.30 -0.08 3.58
C ALA A 121 -11.30 -0.19 4.74
N GLU A 122 -12.16 -1.20 4.73
CA GLU A 122 -13.13 -1.43 5.81
C GLU A 122 -12.43 -1.75 7.13
N ASP A 123 -11.46 -2.66 7.13
CA ASP A 123 -10.65 -2.99 8.31
C ASP A 123 -9.96 -1.75 8.90
N CYS A 124 -9.45 -0.86 8.03
CA CYS A 124 -8.83 0.40 8.47
C CYS A 124 -9.85 1.32 9.15
N LEU A 125 -11.07 1.43 8.61
CA LEU A 125 -12.15 2.20 9.24
C LEU A 125 -12.56 1.60 10.58
N GLN A 126 -12.70 0.28 10.66
CA GLN A 126 -13.02 -0.44 11.89
C GLN A 126 -11.93 -0.20 12.95
N TYR A 127 -10.64 -0.35 12.59
CA TYR A 127 -9.51 -0.05 13.47
C TYR A 127 -9.58 1.37 14.04
N MET A 128 -9.70 2.37 13.16
CA MET A 128 -9.69 3.77 13.56
C MET A 128 -10.92 4.15 14.40
N SER A 129 -12.09 3.55 14.14
CA SER A 129 -13.31 3.80 14.92
C SER A 129 -13.22 3.34 16.39
N ALA A 130 -12.32 2.38 16.67
CA ALA A 130 -12.13 1.82 18.00
C ALA A 130 -11.23 2.69 18.90
N LEU A 131 -10.37 3.52 18.31
CA LEU A 131 -9.42 4.39 19.02
C LEU A 131 -10.15 5.43 19.88
N LYS A 132 -9.59 5.74 21.05
CA LYS A 132 -10.17 6.67 22.03
C LYS A 132 -9.31 7.90 22.27
N ASP A 133 -8.00 7.74 22.24
CA ASP A 133 -7.08 8.87 22.36
C ASP A 133 -7.01 9.65 21.05
N LEU A 134 -7.26 10.95 21.12
CA LEU A 134 -7.32 11.82 19.94
C LEU A 134 -5.96 11.91 19.22
N SER A 135 -4.86 11.88 19.96
CA SER A 135 -3.52 11.98 19.37
C SER A 135 -3.16 10.70 18.61
N ILE A 136 -3.51 9.54 19.16
CA ILE A 136 -3.34 8.22 18.52
C ILE A 136 -4.28 8.10 17.32
N PHE A 137 -5.53 8.54 17.44
CA PHE A 137 -6.47 8.58 16.31
C PHE A 137 -5.91 9.39 15.15
N ARG A 138 -5.44 10.62 15.39
CA ARG A 138 -4.85 11.47 14.35
C ARG A 138 -3.61 10.84 13.72
N PHE A 139 -2.73 10.29 14.56
CA PHE A 139 -1.53 9.60 14.11
C PHE A 139 -1.87 8.43 13.17
N ALA A 140 -2.88 7.63 13.52
CA ALA A 140 -3.34 6.51 12.70
C ALA A 140 -4.11 6.95 11.45
N ALA A 141 -4.98 7.97 11.56
CA ALA A 141 -5.92 8.35 10.51
C ALA A 141 -5.29 9.16 9.37
N ILE A 142 -4.36 10.07 9.68
CA ILE A 142 -3.75 10.93 8.66
C ILE A 142 -3.08 10.11 7.55
N PRO A 143 -2.23 9.10 7.83
CA PRO A 143 -1.67 8.23 6.79
C PRO A 143 -2.73 7.49 5.97
N GLN A 144 -3.79 6.98 6.61
CA GLN A 144 -4.84 6.21 5.93
C GLN A 144 -5.64 7.10 4.96
N ILE A 145 -5.96 8.33 5.38
CA ILE A 145 -6.64 9.32 4.53
C ILE A 145 -5.74 9.72 3.34
N MET A 146 -4.42 9.86 3.58
CA MET A 146 -3.48 10.13 2.50
C MET A 146 -3.38 8.95 1.52
N ALA A 147 -3.45 7.71 2.01
CA ALA A 147 -3.40 6.53 1.18
C ALA A 147 -4.64 6.41 0.29
N ILE A 148 -5.85 6.50 0.85
CA ILE A 148 -7.08 6.46 0.03
C ILE A 148 -7.15 7.62 -0.97
N GLY A 149 -6.70 8.82 -0.57
CA GLY A 149 -6.58 9.97 -1.47
C GLY A 149 -5.59 9.73 -2.61
N THR A 150 -4.51 9.00 -2.36
CA THR A 150 -3.52 8.60 -3.36
C THR A 150 -4.09 7.55 -4.31
N LEU A 151 -4.77 6.52 -3.78
CA LEU A 151 -5.46 5.51 -4.62
C LEU A 151 -6.50 6.16 -5.53
N ALA A 152 -7.25 7.15 -5.04
CA ALA A 152 -8.22 7.89 -5.85
C ALA A 152 -7.56 8.67 -7.01
N LEU A 153 -6.32 9.14 -6.84
CA LEU A 153 -5.54 9.77 -7.92
C LEU A 153 -4.92 8.75 -8.89
N CYS A 154 -4.61 7.54 -8.40
CA CYS A 154 -4.03 6.48 -9.22
C CYS A 154 -5.09 5.74 -10.04
N TYR A 155 -6.32 5.60 -9.51
CA TYR A 155 -7.38 4.87 -10.16
C TYR A 155 -7.66 5.38 -11.57
N ASN A 156 -7.63 4.47 -12.54
CA ASN A 156 -7.83 4.73 -13.96
C ASN A 156 -6.92 5.82 -14.56
N ASN A 157 -5.71 5.99 -14.02
CA ASN A 157 -4.79 7.07 -14.41
C ASN A 157 -3.50 6.55 -15.04
N VAL A 158 -3.30 6.81 -16.34
CA VAL A 158 -2.10 6.38 -17.08
C VAL A 158 -0.83 7.06 -16.59
N GLU A 159 -0.93 8.21 -15.91
CA GLU A 159 0.25 8.96 -15.43
C GLU A 159 1.08 8.19 -14.40
N VAL A 160 0.51 7.18 -13.73
CA VAL A 160 1.25 6.24 -12.85
C VAL A 160 2.40 5.56 -13.61
N PHE A 161 2.25 5.37 -14.92
CA PHE A 161 3.25 4.74 -15.80
C PHE A 161 4.15 5.74 -16.53
N ARG A 162 3.94 7.06 -16.33
CA ARG A 162 4.64 8.13 -17.05
C ARG A 162 5.41 9.07 -16.14
N GLY A 163 5.06 9.13 -14.86
CA GLY A 163 5.72 9.99 -13.90
C GLY A 163 5.19 9.80 -12.48
N VAL A 164 5.39 10.82 -11.65
CA VAL A 164 5.03 10.78 -10.23
C VAL A 164 3.61 11.29 -10.02
N VAL A 165 2.71 10.40 -9.63
CA VAL A 165 1.37 10.76 -9.16
C VAL A 165 1.43 11.06 -7.66
N LYS A 166 1.20 12.32 -7.27
CA LYS A 166 1.22 12.71 -5.84
C LYS A 166 0.16 13.74 -5.51
N MET A 167 -0.39 13.65 -4.29
CA MET A 167 -1.26 14.71 -3.77
C MET A 167 -0.50 16.04 -3.62
N ARG A 168 -1.10 17.14 -4.11
CA ARG A 168 -0.52 18.48 -3.97
C ARG A 168 -0.41 18.86 -2.49
N ARG A 169 0.70 19.53 -2.12
CA ARG A 169 1.00 19.91 -0.72
C ARG A 169 -0.16 20.60 0.01
N GLY A 170 -0.92 21.47 -0.67
CA GLY A 170 -2.08 22.16 -0.09
C GLY A 170 -3.23 21.23 0.34
N LYS A 171 -3.47 20.13 -0.38
CA LYS A 171 -4.45 19.11 0.03
C LYS A 171 -3.95 18.29 1.23
N ASN A 172 -2.64 18.04 1.31
CA ASN A 172 -2.03 17.35 2.46
C ASN A 172 -2.10 18.18 3.75
N LEU A 173 -2.04 19.52 3.63
CA LEU A 173 -2.21 20.43 4.78
C LEU A 173 -3.63 20.37 5.34
N LEU A 174 -4.65 20.19 4.49
CA LEU A 174 -6.05 20.07 4.93
C LEU A 174 -6.25 18.89 5.89
N PHE A 175 -5.56 17.77 5.64
CA PHE A 175 -5.64 16.58 6.48
C PHE A 175 -4.87 16.71 7.79
N LYS A 176 -3.90 17.62 7.90
CA LYS A 176 -3.19 17.90 9.17
C LYS A 176 -4.04 18.70 10.18
N ILE A 177 -5.20 19.21 9.75
CA ILE A 177 -6.12 19.97 10.61
C ILE A 177 -7.12 19.04 11.32
N ILE A 178 -7.29 17.81 10.81
CA ILE A 178 -8.10 16.74 11.42
C ILE A 178 -7.41 16.25 12.68
#